data_AF-A0A8C9P2Z9-F1
#
_entry.id   AF-A0A8C9P2Z9-F1
#
_cell.length_a   1.000
_cell.length_b   1.000
_cell.length_c   1.000
_cell.angle_alpha   90.00
_cell.angle_beta   90.00
_cell.angle_gamma   90.00
#
_symmetry.space_group_name_H-M   'P 1'
#
loop_
_entity.id
_entity.type
_entity.pdbx_description
1 polymer ?
#
loop_
_entity_poly.entity_id
_entity_poly.type
_entity_poly.pdbx_seq_one_letter_code
_entity_poly.pdbx_strand_id
1 'polypeptide(L)'
;MHHTPNVLSASFIQYLGLEVDDFPEVDISQHFRKAAEFLDEALLTYRGKVLVSSEMGISRSAVLVAAYLMIFHNMAILEALMTVRRKRAIYPNDGFLKQLRELNEQLMEEREEDWPGKAQLRLPVRAVL
;
A
#
# COMPACT_ATOMS: atom_id res chain seq x y z
N MET A 1 -13.26 -8.07 22.58
CA MET A 1 -12.65 -9.41 22.48
C MET A 1 -11.25 -9.21 21.92
N HIS A 2 -10.23 -9.65 22.64
CA HIS A 2 -8.82 -9.43 22.28
C HIS A 2 -8.43 -10.39 21.15
N HIS A 3 -8.22 -9.90 19.93
CA HIS A 3 -7.63 -10.70 18.86
C HIS A 3 -6.13 -10.86 19.13
N THR A 4 -5.75 -12.04 19.61
CA THR A 4 -4.36 -12.49 19.65
C THR A 4 -3.88 -12.79 18.22
N PRO A 5 -2.65 -12.40 17.83
CA PRO A 5 -2.08 -12.85 16.57
C PRO A 5 -1.84 -14.36 16.65
N ASN A 6 -2.37 -15.10 15.67
CA ASN A 6 -2.22 -16.55 15.58
C ASN A 6 -0.82 -16.86 15.04
N VAL A 7 0.15 -17.09 15.93
CA VAL A 7 1.51 -17.48 15.56
C VAL A 7 1.53 -18.99 15.28
N LEU A 8 1.67 -19.36 14.01
CA LEU A 8 1.83 -20.76 13.59
C LEU A 8 3.23 -21.26 14.00
N SER A 9 3.30 -21.89 15.18
CA SER A 9 4.51 -22.18 15.95
C SER A 9 5.43 -23.31 15.42
N ALA A 10 5.26 -23.78 14.18
CA ALA A 10 6.11 -24.82 13.58
C ALA A 10 7.06 -24.32 12.47
N SER A 11 6.88 -23.07 12.04
CA SER A 11 7.67 -22.43 10.97
C SER A 11 8.05 -21.02 11.43
N PHE A 12 9.26 -20.52 11.15
CA PHE A 12 9.67 -19.13 11.38
C PHE A 12 8.94 -18.13 10.45
N ILE A 13 7.64 -18.32 10.22
CA ILE A 13 6.81 -17.52 9.32
C ILE A 13 6.01 -16.55 10.18
N GLN A 14 6.29 -15.26 10.00
CA GLN A 14 5.44 -14.20 10.52
C GLN A 14 4.18 -14.11 9.65
N TYR A 15 3.01 -13.94 10.27
CA TYR A 15 1.73 -13.96 9.58
C TYR A 15 0.89 -12.73 9.92
N LEU A 16 0.40 -12.07 8.88
CA LEU A 16 -0.61 -11.02 8.97
C LEU A 16 -1.88 -11.49 8.26
N GLY A 17 -2.91 -11.79 9.05
CA GLY A 17 -4.26 -12.09 8.55
C GLY A 17 -5.09 -10.81 8.44
N LEU A 18 -5.75 -10.62 7.29
CA LEU A 18 -6.70 -9.53 7.05
C LEU A 18 -8.02 -10.14 6.59
N GLU A 19 -9.09 -9.89 7.35
CA GLU A 19 -10.43 -10.37 7.04
C GLU A 19 -11.11 -9.37 6.10
N VAL A 20 -11.05 -9.64 4.79
CA VAL A 20 -11.56 -8.75 3.75
C VAL A 20 -12.27 -9.57 2.68
N ASP A 21 -13.55 -9.27 2.47
CA ASP A 21 -14.34 -9.82 1.38
C ASP A 21 -14.05 -9.11 0.05
N ASP A 22 -14.21 -9.82 -1.07
CA ASP A 22 -13.90 -9.30 -2.42
C ASP A 22 -15.09 -8.59 -3.07
N PHE A 23 -15.73 -7.69 -2.33
CA PHE A 23 -16.86 -6.91 -2.82
C PHE A 23 -16.49 -5.42 -3.00
N PRO A 24 -17.04 -4.73 -4.01
CA PRO A 24 -16.76 -3.31 -4.24
C PRO A 24 -17.10 -2.38 -3.07
N GLU A 25 -18.04 -2.77 -2.22
CA GLU A 25 -18.51 -1.99 -1.07
C GLU A 25 -17.58 -2.11 0.15
N VAL A 26 -16.66 -3.09 0.15
CA VAL A 26 -15.76 -3.35 1.27
C VAL A 26 -14.63 -2.34 1.27
N ASP A 27 -14.42 -1.70 2.43
CA ASP A 27 -13.28 -0.82 2.64
C ASP A 27 -12.02 -1.65 2.98
N ILE A 28 -11.17 -1.85 1.97
CA ILE A 28 -9.84 -2.45 2.13
C ILE A 28 -8.77 -1.39 2.45
N SER A 29 -9.06 -0.11 2.22
CA SER A 29 -8.10 1.00 2.35
C SER A 29 -7.55 1.15 3.76
N GLN A 30 -8.37 0.86 4.77
CA GLN A 30 -7.97 0.79 6.18
C GLN A 30 -6.80 -0.16 6.45
N HIS A 31 -6.50 -1.10 5.53
CA HIS A 31 -5.41 -2.05 5.64
C HIS A 31 -4.18 -1.70 4.82
N PHE A 32 -4.21 -0.69 3.94
CA PHE A 32 -3.11 -0.38 3.03
C PHE A 32 -1.80 -0.10 3.76
N ARG A 33 -1.79 0.83 4.71
CA ARG A 33 -0.58 1.19 5.46
C ARG A 33 -0.07 0.01 6.30
N LYS A 34 -0.94 -0.64 7.06
CA LYS A 34 -0.59 -1.80 7.90
C LYS A 34 0.01 -2.95 7.07
N ALA A 35 -0.59 -3.26 5.92
CA ALA A 35 -0.07 -4.30 5.04
C ALA A 35 1.26 -3.90 4.40
N ALA A 36 1.37 -2.64 3.96
CA ALA A 36 2.58 -2.12 3.36
C ALA A 36 3.77 -2.13 4.33
N GLU A 37 3.56 -1.71 5.58
CA GLU A 37 4.58 -1.76 6.64
C GLU A 37 5.03 -3.20 6.92
N PHE A 38 4.08 -4.14 7.04
CA PHE A 38 4.41 -5.56 7.22
C PHE A 38 5.24 -6.14 6.06
N LEU A 39 4.90 -5.76 4.81
CA LEU A 39 5.68 -6.14 3.63
C LEU A 39 7.09 -5.55 3.68
N ASP A 40 7.21 -4.27 4.03
CA ASP A 40 8.49 -3.56 4.05
C ASP A 40 9.44 -4.13 5.10
N GLU A 41 8.97 -4.30 6.34
CA GLU A 41 9.74 -4.87 7.45
C GLU A 41 10.26 -6.27 7.10
N ALA A 42 9.42 -7.10 6.50
CA ALA A 42 9.79 -8.44 6.10
C ALA A 42 10.81 -8.44 4.94
N LEU A 43 10.74 -7.48 4.00
CA LEU A 43 11.68 -7.36 2.88
C LEU A 43 13.01 -6.71 3.27
N LEU A 44 13.05 -5.89 4.33
CA LEU A 44 14.29 -5.35 4.91
C LEU A 44 15.09 -6.38 5.70
N THR A 45 14.47 -7.49 6.10
CA THR A 45 15.14 -8.59 6.81
C THR A 45 16.11 -9.34 5.88
N TYR A 46 17.28 -9.75 6.38
CA TYR A 46 18.25 -10.52 5.60
C TYR A 46 17.63 -11.79 5.01
N ARG A 47 17.63 -11.90 3.68
CA ARG A 47 16.97 -12.99 2.91
C ARG A 47 15.46 -13.11 3.17
N GLY A 48 14.83 -12.03 3.63
CA GLY A 48 13.40 -11.93 3.82
C GLY A 48 12.63 -12.19 2.53
N LYS A 49 11.52 -12.92 2.66
CA LYS A 49 10.59 -13.21 1.56
C LYS A 49 9.19 -13.09 2.09
N VAL A 50 8.31 -12.50 1.29
CA VAL A 50 6.90 -12.33 1.61
C VAL A 50 6.06 -13.02 0.55
N LEU A 51 5.02 -13.73 1.01
CA LEU A 51 3.93 -14.21 0.17
C LEU A 51 2.68 -13.42 0.54
N VAL A 52 2.10 -12.73 -0.44
CA VAL A 52 0.78 -12.11 -0.31
C VAL A 52 -0.21 -12.92 -1.13
N SER A 53 -1.20 -13.51 -0.47
CA SER A 53 -2.20 -14.35 -1.12
C SER A 53 -3.60 -13.97 -0.65
N SER A 54 -4.54 -14.00 -1.57
CA SER A 54 -5.97 -14.14 -1.29
C SER A 54 -6.45 -15.46 -1.91
N GLU A 55 -7.76 -15.68 -1.98
CA GLU A 55 -8.34 -16.90 -2.54
C GLU A 55 -7.87 -17.19 -3.98
N MET A 56 -8.03 -16.23 -4.89
CA MET A 56 -7.58 -16.37 -6.29
C MET A 56 -6.31 -15.57 -6.59
N GLY A 57 -5.91 -14.69 -5.67
CA GLY A 57 -4.82 -13.73 -5.84
C GLY A 57 -4.96 -12.80 -7.06
N ILE A 58 -6.19 -12.50 -7.46
CA ILE A 58 -6.53 -11.64 -8.62
C ILE A 58 -6.84 -10.20 -8.17
N SER A 59 -7.51 -10.02 -7.03
CA SER A 59 -8.06 -8.74 -6.56
C SER A 59 -7.44 -8.31 -5.22
N ARG A 60 -7.94 -8.78 -4.06
CA ARG A 60 -7.49 -8.39 -2.70
C ARG A 60 -5.97 -8.32 -2.52
N SER A 61 -5.25 -9.43 -2.76
CA SER A 61 -3.79 -9.45 -2.60
C SER A 61 -3.07 -8.54 -3.59
N ALA A 62 -3.58 -8.39 -4.81
CA ALA A 62 -2.99 -7.52 -5.83
C ALA A 62 -3.06 -6.05 -5.41
N VAL A 63 -4.19 -5.64 -4.83
CA VAL A 63 -4.41 -4.29 -4.33
C VAL A 63 -3.48 -3.96 -3.17
N LEU A 64 -3.29 -4.88 -2.21
CA LEU A 64 -2.36 -4.67 -1.10
C LEU A 64 -0.90 -4.54 -1.57
N VAL A 65 -0.49 -5.35 -2.55
CA VAL A 65 0.85 -5.22 -3.15
C VAL A 65 0.98 -3.90 -3.92
N ALA A 66 -0.06 -3.48 -4.66
CA ALA A 66 -0.04 -2.19 -5.35
C ALA A 66 0.07 -1.02 -4.35
N ALA A 67 -0.69 -1.04 -3.26
CA ALA A 67 -0.61 -0.05 -2.19
C ALA A 67 0.80 0.01 -1.58
N TYR A 68 1.45 -1.15 -1.33
CA TYR A 68 2.84 -1.21 -0.88
C TYR A 68 3.80 -0.50 -1.84
N LEU A 69 3.69 -0.77 -3.15
CA LEU A 69 4.52 -0.12 -4.16
C LEU A 69 4.27 1.40 -4.22
N MET A 70 3.03 1.84 -4.02
CA MET A 70 2.70 3.26 -3.99
C MET A 70 3.30 3.96 -2.76
N ILE A 71 3.20 3.35 -1.58
CA ILE A 71 3.62 3.93 -0.30
C ILE A 71 5.15 3.91 -0.15
N PHE A 72 5.79 2.76 -0.36
CA PHE A 72 7.22 2.57 -0.06
C PHE A 72 8.14 2.68 -1.29
N HIS A 73 7.61 2.52 -2.50
CA HIS A 73 8.38 2.63 -3.74
C HIS A 73 8.03 3.87 -4.56
N ASN A 74 7.28 4.80 -3.96
CA ASN A 74 6.91 6.09 -4.54
C ASN A 74 6.18 6.00 -5.89
N MET A 75 5.55 4.86 -6.21
CA MET A 75 4.87 4.67 -7.50
C MET A 75 3.51 5.38 -7.53
N ALA A 76 3.11 5.85 -8.70
CA ALA A 76 1.72 6.22 -8.95
C ALA A 76 0.85 4.96 -9.15
N ILE A 77 -0.46 5.06 -8.93
CA ILE A 77 -1.40 3.93 -9.04
C ILE A 77 -1.24 3.10 -10.32
N LEU A 78 -1.14 3.77 -11.48
CA LEU A 78 -1.02 3.07 -12.77
C LEU A 78 0.29 2.27 -12.85
N GLU A 79 1.39 2.86 -12.39
CA GLU A 79 2.70 2.22 -12.39
C GLU A 79 2.73 1.00 -11.44
N ALA A 80 2.15 1.14 -10.25
CA ALA A 80 2.05 0.06 -9.28
C ALA A 80 1.22 -1.12 -9.84
N LEU A 81 0.01 -0.84 -10.36
CA LEU A 81 -0.85 -1.87 -10.94
C LEU A 81 -0.20 -2.54 -12.16
N MET A 82 0.45 -1.77 -13.05
CA MET A 82 1.18 -2.34 -14.19
C MET A 82 2.36 -3.19 -13.75
N THR A 83 3.06 -2.81 -12.68
CA THR A 83 4.17 -3.59 -12.13
C THR A 83 3.72 -4.94 -11.61
N VAL A 84 2.61 -4.99 -10.86
CA VAL A 84 2.00 -6.25 -10.43
C VAL A 84 1.52 -7.06 -11.66
N ARG A 85 0.84 -6.40 -12.61
CA ARG A 85 0.26 -7.05 -13.79
C ARG A 85 1.28 -7.69 -14.73
N ARG A 86 2.50 -7.15 -14.79
CA ARG A 86 3.61 -7.73 -15.56
C ARG A 86 4.05 -9.10 -15.04
N LYS A 87 3.76 -9.43 -13.78
CA LYS A 87 4.16 -10.70 -13.14
C LYS A 87 3.00 -11.66 -12.94
N ARG A 88 1.77 -11.14 -12.82
CA ARG A 88 0.56 -11.93 -12.59
C ARG A 88 -0.64 -11.25 -13.23
N ALA A 89 -1.51 -12.01 -13.86
CA ALA A 89 -2.80 -11.48 -14.30
C ALA A 89 -3.63 -11.06 -13.07
N ILE A 90 -3.97 -9.79 -12.98
CA ILE A 90 -4.77 -9.20 -11.90
C ILE A 90 -5.99 -8.50 -12.47
N TYR A 91 -7.06 -8.48 -11.69
CA TYR A 91 -8.31 -7.80 -11.99
C TYR A 91 -9.01 -7.42 -10.68
N PRO A 92 -8.49 -6.39 -9.97
CA PRO A 92 -9.17 -5.86 -8.80
C PRO A 92 -10.59 -5.42 -9.12
N ASN A 93 -11.51 -5.55 -8.16
CA ASN A 93 -12.85 -5.01 -8.31
C ASN A 93 -12.81 -3.46 -8.35
N ASP A 94 -13.88 -2.85 -8.88
CA ASP A 94 -13.94 -1.40 -9.11
C ASP A 94 -13.88 -0.58 -7.82
N GLY A 95 -14.40 -1.11 -6.71
CA GLY A 95 -14.33 -0.48 -5.39
C GLY A 95 -12.90 -0.35 -4.90
N PHE A 96 -12.09 -1.41 -5.05
CA PHE A 96 -10.68 -1.38 -4.67
C PHE A 96 -9.85 -0.49 -5.60
N LEU A 97 -10.16 -0.44 -6.90
CA LEU A 97 -9.52 0.49 -7.82
C LEU A 97 -9.82 1.95 -7.44
N LYS A 98 -11.06 2.24 -7.01
CA LYS A 98 -11.44 3.55 -6.49
C LYS A 98 -10.64 3.90 -5.23
N GLN A 99 -10.53 2.98 -4.28
CA GLN A 99 -9.77 3.20 -3.04
C GLN A 99 -8.26 3.40 -3.30
N LEU A 100 -7.67 2.70 -4.28
CA LEU A 100 -6.28 2.99 -4.70
C LEU A 100 -6.14 4.37 -5.35
N ARG A 101 -7.17 4.87 -6.03
CA ARG A 101 -7.14 6.23 -6.60
C ARG A 101 -7.14 7.28 -5.50
N GLU A 102 -7.98 7.09 -4.49
CA GLU A 102 -8.02 7.95 -3.30
C GLU A 102 -6.67 7.95 -2.58
N LEU A 103 -6.04 6.77 -2.41
CA LEU A 103 -4.67 6.68 -1.89
C LEU A 103 -3.67 7.44 -2.77
N ASN A 104 -3.78 7.35 -4.09
CA ASN A 104 -2.87 8.05 -5.00
C ASN A 104 -2.99 9.57 -4.86
N GLU A 105 -4.21 10.10 -4.76
CA GLU A 105 -4.46 11.53 -4.55
C GLU A 105 -3.82 12.01 -3.25
N GLN A 106 -4.05 11.29 -2.14
CA GLN A 106 -3.45 11.58 -0.84
C GLN A 106 -1.90 11.59 -0.90
N LEU A 107 -1.30 10.55 -1.49
CA LEU A 107 0.16 10.46 -1.59
C LEU A 107 0.76 11.56 -2.48
N MET A 108 0.06 11.99 -3.53
CA MET A 108 0.54 13.09 -4.38
C MET A 108 0.48 14.43 -3.64
N GLU A 109 -0.60 14.68 -2.87
CA GLU A 109 -0.70 15.85 -2.00
C GLU A 109 0.43 15.88 -0.96
N GLU A 110 0.67 14.76 -0.26
CA GLU A 110 1.76 14.61 0.72
C GLU A 110 3.14 14.92 0.08
N ARG A 111 3.41 14.35 -1.10
CA ARG A 111 4.68 14.58 -1.83
C ARG A 111 4.84 16.02 -2.29
N GLU A 112 3.76 16.68 -2.68
CA GLU A 112 3.79 18.10 -3.02
C GLU A 112 4.02 18.97 -1.79
N GLU A 113 3.48 18.61 -0.62
CA GLU A 113 3.73 19.29 0.65
C GLU A 113 5.19 19.18 1.10
N ASP A 114 5.79 18.00 0.92
CA ASP A 114 7.20 17.75 1.21
C ASP A 114 8.17 18.37 0.19
N TRP A 115 7.67 18.98 -0.89
CA TRP A 115 8.50 19.65 -1.88
C TRP A 115 9.32 20.80 -1.25
N PRO A 116 10.66 20.77 -1.29
CA PRO A 116 11.52 21.79 -0.66
C PRO A 116 11.22 23.21 -1.15
N GLY A 117 10.74 23.36 -2.38
CA GLY A 117 10.36 24.67 -2.94
C GLY A 117 9.06 25.25 -2.41
N LYS A 118 8.17 24.47 -1.76
CA LYS A 118 6.96 25.01 -1.10
C LYS A 118 7.33 25.85 0.13
N ALA A 119 8.37 25.48 0.87
CA ALA A 119 8.88 26.29 1.98
C ALA A 119 9.42 27.65 1.49
N GLN A 120 10.03 27.69 0.31
CA GLN A 120 10.56 28.90 -0.32
C GLN A 120 9.44 29.87 -0.78
N LEU A 121 8.29 29.35 -1.25
CA LEU A 121 7.14 30.15 -1.69
C LEU A 121 6.32 30.74 -0.53
N ARG A 122 6.44 30.17 0.68
CA ARG A 122 5.75 30.65 1.89
C ARG A 122 6.46 31.82 2.58
N LEU A 123 7.67 32.18 2.14
CA LEU A 123 8.31 33.40 2.63
C LEU A 123 7.51 34.61 2.11
N PRO A 124 7.02 35.50 2.99
CA PRO A 124 6.33 36.69 2.53
C PRO A 124 7.29 37.50 1.64
N VAL A 125 6.77 38.01 0.52
CA VAL A 125 7.47 38.84 -0.49
C VAL A 125 7.86 40.23 0.06
N ARG A 126 8.19 40.32 1.35
CA ARG A 126 8.58 41.55 2.05
C ARG A 126 9.81 41.29 2.92
N ALA A 127 10.93 41.02 2.25
CA ALA A 127 12.26 41.22 2.81
C ALA A 127 13.25 41.50 1.66
N VAL A 128 12.94 42.53 0.87
CA VAL A 128 13.95 43.27 0.10
C VAL A 128 13.74 44.74 0.44
N LEU A 129 14.36 45.16 1.55
CA LEU A 129 14.80 46.53 1.80
C LEU A 129 16.24 46.44 2.28
#